data_AF-A0A7L3Z6W6-F1
#
_entry.id   AF-A0A7L3Z6W6-F1
#
_cell.length_a   1.000
_cell.length_b   1.000
_cell.length_c   1.000
_cell.angle_alpha   90.00
_cell.angle_beta   90.00
_cell.angle_gamma   90.00
#
_symmetry.space_group_name_H-M   'P 1'
#
loop_
_entity.id
_entity.type
_entity.pdbx_description
1 polymer ?
#
loop_
_entity_poly.entity_id
_entity_poly.type
_entity_poly.pdbx_seq_one_letter_code
_entity_poly.pdbx_strand_id
1 'polypeptide(L)'
;MYHVTVSSGENQLVTSISCMLLGIGSFITFASAVGFLGIVKEIKCLLVTYMSFQILLFVTQMAISVLIFVKKEEVHNQWNNRIDEVISEYGNESLAEQEPVWNILNAVQHNMECCGRYNVTQWERNKNKENSTQIPCSCIKSSPKKWFCDVPRDSTYSMGCEEYLNMWFENNVLILTSITISLLITQTFLITLTGQLLRNIRKNNIWPNE
;
A
#
# COMPACT_ATOMS: atom_id res chain seq x y z
N MET A 1 -15.13 -12.51 -22.66
CA MET A 1 -13.70 -12.85 -22.84
C MET A 1 -12.96 -11.52 -22.94
N TYR A 2 -12.54 -10.98 -21.80
CA TYR A 2 -12.01 -9.62 -21.70
C TYR A 2 -10.61 -9.57 -22.31
N HIS A 3 -10.51 -9.07 -23.54
CA HIS A 3 -9.24 -8.65 -24.10
C HIS A 3 -8.85 -7.32 -23.43
N VAL A 4 -8.11 -7.42 -22.33
CA VAL A 4 -7.29 -6.32 -21.83
C VAL A 4 -6.02 -6.32 -22.68
N THR A 5 -6.05 -5.59 -23.80
CA THR A 5 -4.83 -5.16 -24.47
C THR A 5 -4.21 -4.03 -23.67
N VAL A 6 -3.43 -4.37 -22.65
CA VAL A 6 -2.49 -3.42 -22.02
C VAL A 6 -1.17 -3.56 -22.76
N SER A 7 -0.72 -2.42 -23.28
CA SER A 7 0.47 -2.23 -24.10
C SER A 7 1.69 -2.92 -23.51
N SER A 8 2.33 -3.73 -24.35
CA SER A 8 3.62 -4.39 -24.14
C SER A 8 4.72 -3.36 -23.93
N GLY A 9 5.41 -3.35 -22.78
CA GLY A 9 6.76 -2.80 -22.67
C GLY A 9 7.16 -2.11 -21.36
N GLU A 10 6.24 -1.47 -20.63
CA GLU A 10 6.59 -0.65 -19.46
C GLU A 10 5.72 -1.02 -18.24
N ASN A 11 6.37 -1.29 -17.11
CA ASN A 11 5.81 -1.20 -15.75
C ASN A 11 5.44 -2.47 -14.96
N GLN A 12 6.36 -3.44 -14.84
CA GLN A 12 6.21 -4.62 -13.94
C GLN A 12 5.74 -4.26 -12.51
N LEU A 13 6.24 -3.19 -11.89
CA LEU A 13 5.82 -2.77 -10.53
C LEU A 13 4.42 -2.14 -10.51
N VAL A 14 4.10 -1.25 -11.44
CA VAL A 14 2.77 -0.62 -11.51
C VAL A 14 1.72 -1.68 -11.83
N THR A 15 2.06 -2.63 -12.70
CA THR A 15 1.24 -3.83 -12.95
C THR A 15 1.11 -4.65 -11.66
N SER A 16 2.18 -4.88 -10.90
CA SER A 16 2.12 -5.62 -9.64
C SER A 16 1.21 -4.95 -8.61
N ILE A 17 1.38 -3.64 -8.38
CA ILE A 17 0.53 -2.86 -7.45
C ILE A 17 -0.92 -2.88 -7.93
N SER A 18 -1.16 -2.66 -9.23
CA SER A 18 -2.50 -2.72 -9.83
C SER A 18 -3.14 -4.10 -9.66
N CYS A 19 -2.40 -5.17 -9.90
CA CYS A 19 -2.87 -6.54 -9.70
C CYS A 19 -3.16 -6.84 -8.23
N MET A 20 -2.36 -6.35 -7.28
CA MET A 20 -2.64 -6.47 -5.85
C MET A 20 -3.93 -5.75 -5.47
N LEU A 21 -4.11 -4.50 -5.92
CA LEU A 21 -5.32 -3.72 -5.67
C LEU A 21 -6.56 -4.39 -6.26
N LEU A 22 -6.48 -4.88 -7.50
CA LEU A 22 -7.56 -5.64 -8.14
C LEU A 22 -7.86 -6.95 -7.41
N GLY A 23 -6.84 -7.66 -6.94
CA GLY A 23 -6.99 -8.88 -6.17
C GLY A 23 -7.69 -8.64 -4.84
N ILE A 24 -7.24 -7.64 -4.08
CA ILE A 24 -7.84 -7.23 -2.80
C ILE A 24 -9.29 -6.79 -3.02
N GLY A 25 -9.54 -5.93 -4.00
CA GLY A 25 -10.89 -5.45 -4.33
C GLY A 25 -11.83 -6.59 -4.71
N SER A 26 -11.38 -7.50 -5.59
CA SER A 26 -12.16 -8.68 -6.01
C SER A 26 -12.49 -9.58 -4.82
N PHE A 27 -11.51 -9.81 -3.93
CA PHE A 27 -11.72 -10.61 -2.72
C PHE A 27 -12.74 -9.97 -1.78
N ILE A 28 -12.67 -8.66 -1.55
CA ILE A 28 -13.63 -7.92 -0.73
C ILE A 28 -15.05 -8.02 -1.32
N THR A 29 -15.20 -7.78 -2.63
CA THR A 29 -16.50 -7.89 -3.31
C THR A 29 -17.04 -9.31 -3.23
N PHE A 30 -16.20 -10.32 -3.45
CA PHE A 30 -16.59 -11.73 -3.36
C PHE A 30 -17.06 -12.11 -1.94
N ALA A 31 -16.25 -11.80 -0.92
CA ALA A 31 -16.60 -12.09 0.47
C ALA A 31 -17.90 -11.38 0.88
N SER A 32 -18.10 -10.14 0.42
CA SER A 32 -19.33 -9.37 0.66
C SER A 32 -20.54 -10.02 0.00
N ALA A 33 -20.42 -10.48 -1.25
CA ALA A 33 -21.49 -11.18 -1.95
C ALA A 33 -21.86 -12.50 -1.26
N VAL A 34 -20.87 -13.28 -0.81
CA VAL A 34 -21.10 -14.52 -0.05
C VAL A 34 -21.84 -14.24 1.25
N GLY A 35 -21.42 -13.22 2.01
CA GLY A 35 -22.10 -12.81 3.25
C GLY A 35 -23.55 -12.38 2.98
N PHE A 36 -23.75 -11.50 2.00
CA PHE A 36 -25.08 -11.00 1.64
C PHE A 36 -26.03 -12.11 1.18
N LEU A 37 -25.59 -12.98 0.24
CA LEU A 37 -26.39 -14.11 -0.22
C LEU A 37 -26.65 -15.13 0.90
N GLY A 38 -25.67 -15.37 1.76
CA GLY A 38 -25.82 -16.25 2.92
C GLY A 38 -26.91 -15.79 3.88
N ILE A 39 -27.01 -14.47 4.12
CA ILE A 39 -28.05 -13.87 4.98
C ILE A 39 -29.41 -13.96 4.28
N VAL A 40 -29.53 -13.46 3.05
CA VAL A 40 -30.81 -13.35 2.34
C VAL A 40 -31.43 -14.72 2.01
N LYS A 41 -30.59 -15.70 1.67
CA LYS A 41 -31.06 -17.06 1.33
C LYS A 41 -31.03 -18.02 2.53
N GLU A 42 -30.59 -17.55 3.70
CA GLU A 42 -30.41 -18.35 4.92
C GLU A 42 -29.58 -19.64 4.70
N ILE A 43 -28.63 -19.60 3.75
CA ILE A 43 -27.80 -20.77 3.42
C ILE A 43 -26.64 -20.85 4.43
N LYS A 44 -26.76 -21.81 5.37
CA LYS A 44 -25.77 -22.07 6.44
C LYS A 44 -24.33 -22.19 5.93
N CYS A 45 -24.13 -22.89 4.82
CA CYS A 45 -22.81 -23.08 4.23
C CYS A 45 -22.15 -21.74 3.85
N LEU A 46 -22.89 -20.84 3.18
CA LEU A 46 -22.39 -19.52 2.79
C LEU A 46 -22.08 -18.64 4.02
N LEU A 47 -22.93 -18.69 5.06
CA LEU A 47 -22.69 -17.96 6.31
C LEU A 47 -21.43 -18.45 7.04
N VAL A 48 -21.20 -19.77 7.08
CA VAL A 48 -20.00 -20.36 7.68
C VAL A 48 -18.75 -19.96 6.88
N THR A 49 -18.82 -19.99 5.55
CA THR A 49 -17.72 -19.54 4.68
C THR A 49 -17.40 -18.06 4.90
N TYR A 50 -18.42 -17.20 4.96
CA TYR A 50 -18.24 -15.78 5.27
C TYR A 50 -17.58 -15.55 6.64
N MET A 51 -18.07 -16.21 7.70
CA MET A 51 -17.43 -16.12 9.02
C MET A 51 -15.98 -16.59 9.01
N SER A 52 -15.69 -17.66 8.27
CA SER A 52 -14.32 -18.18 8.15
C SER A 52 -13.39 -17.14 7.51
N PHE A 53 -13.83 -16.45 6.46
CA PHE A 53 -13.07 -15.34 5.87
C PHE A 53 -12.84 -14.19 6.86
N GLN A 54 -13.85 -13.78 7.62
CA GLN A 54 -13.70 -12.72 8.62
C GLN A 54 -12.71 -13.09 9.73
N ILE A 55 -12.73 -14.34 10.21
CA ILE A 55 -11.77 -14.83 11.21
C ILE A 55 -10.34 -14.81 10.64
N LEU A 56 -10.15 -15.28 9.40
CA LEU A 56 -8.84 -15.26 8.76
C LEU A 56 -8.30 -13.84 8.60
N LEU A 57 -9.15 -12.88 8.21
CA LEU A 57 -8.78 -11.46 8.12
C LEU A 57 -8.40 -10.89 9.49
N PHE A 58 -9.19 -11.16 10.53
CA PHE A 58 -8.92 -10.70 11.89
C PHE A 58 -7.57 -11.21 12.40
N VAL A 59 -7.28 -12.52 12.24
CA VAL A 59 -6.01 -13.11 12.66
C VAL A 59 -4.84 -12.53 11.86
N THR A 60 -5.00 -12.36 10.54
CA THR A 60 -3.97 -11.78 9.68
C THR A 60 -3.67 -10.33 10.08
N GLN A 61 -4.71 -9.53 10.32
CA GLN A 61 -4.57 -8.14 10.74
C GLN A 61 -3.84 -8.04 12.09
N MET A 62 -4.22 -8.85 13.07
CA MET A 62 -3.53 -8.90 14.37
C MET A 62 -2.08 -9.34 14.23
N ALA A 63 -1.80 -10.35 13.42
CA ALA A 63 -0.43 -10.83 13.18
C ALA A 63 0.45 -9.75 12.54
N ILE A 64 -0.06 -9.05 11.52
CA ILE A 64 0.65 -7.95 10.85
C ILE A 64 0.94 -6.82 11.86
N SER A 65 -0.06 -6.39 12.63
CA SER A 65 0.11 -5.32 13.62
C SER A 65 1.17 -5.67 14.67
N VAL A 66 1.16 -6.91 15.19
CA VAL A 66 2.18 -7.38 16.14
C VAL A 66 3.56 -7.44 15.49
N LEU A 67 3.67 -7.97 14.27
CA LEU A 67 4.95 -8.06 13.56
C LEU A 67 5.57 -6.70 13.31
N ILE A 68 4.79 -5.71 12.84
CA ILE A 68 5.25 -4.34 12.63
C ILE A 68 5.73 -3.73 13.94
N PHE A 69 4.97 -3.91 15.02
CA PHE A 69 5.34 -3.37 16.33
C PHE A 69 6.65 -3.97 16.87
N VAL A 70 6.79 -5.29 16.81
CA VAL A 70 7.96 -6.02 17.33
C VAL A 70 9.20 -5.77 16.46
N LYS A 71 9.04 -5.71 15.12
CA LYS A 71 10.14 -5.59 14.15
C LYS A 71 10.28 -4.19 13.57
N LYS A 72 9.86 -3.15 14.29
CA LYS A 72 9.86 -1.77 13.78
C LYS A 72 11.22 -1.31 13.24
N GLU A 73 12.30 -1.66 13.93
CA GLU A 73 13.66 -1.25 13.56
C GLU A 73 14.16 -1.99 12.31
N GLU A 74 13.89 -3.29 12.23
CA GLU A 74 14.22 -4.09 11.04
C GLU A 74 13.47 -3.58 9.81
N VAL A 75 12.17 -3.30 9.94
CA VAL A 75 11.35 -2.75 8.85
C VAL A 75 11.89 -1.38 8.42
N HIS A 76 12.24 -0.52 9.39
CA HIS A 76 12.84 0.79 9.10
C HIS A 76 14.19 0.65 8.39
N ASN A 77 15.06 -0.25 8.83
CA ASN A 77 16.36 -0.48 8.20
C ASN A 77 16.26 -1.07 6.80
N GLN A 78 15.36 -2.05 6.57
CA GLN A 78 15.13 -2.61 5.24
C GLN A 78 14.58 -1.56 4.27
N TRP A 79 13.62 -0.76 4.74
CA TRP A 79 13.12 0.39 3.99
C TRP A 79 14.25 1.38 3.68
N ASN A 80 15.14 1.60 4.66
CA ASN A 80 16.28 2.47 4.51
C ASN A 80 17.30 1.95 3.47
N ASN A 81 17.65 0.68 3.50
CA ASN A 81 18.54 0.14 2.48
C ASN A 81 17.90 0.21 1.09
N ARG A 82 16.58 -0.01 1.00
CA ARG A 82 15.88 -0.01 -0.29
C ARG A 82 15.84 1.35 -0.98
N ILE A 83 15.51 2.46 -0.31
CA ILE A 83 15.52 3.76 -1.02
C ILE A 83 16.95 4.21 -1.36
N ASP A 84 17.97 3.86 -0.56
CA ASP A 84 19.36 4.20 -0.94
C ASP A 84 19.78 3.46 -2.21
N GLU A 85 19.42 2.19 -2.33
CA GLU A 85 19.61 1.38 -3.54
C GLU A 85 18.89 2.03 -4.74
N VAL A 86 17.59 2.34 -4.60
CA VAL A 86 16.79 3.00 -5.63
C VAL A 86 17.40 4.34 -6.06
N ILE A 87 17.88 5.17 -5.12
CA ILE A 87 18.56 6.43 -5.43
C ILE A 87 19.87 6.18 -6.18
N SER A 88 20.62 5.14 -5.83
CA SER A 88 21.89 4.82 -6.49
C SER A 88 21.72 4.30 -7.92
N GLU A 89 20.63 3.58 -8.18
CA GLU A 89 20.30 2.97 -9.47
C GLU A 89 19.50 3.92 -10.37
N TYR A 90 18.90 4.97 -9.80
CA TYR A 90 18.05 5.94 -10.51
C TYR A 90 18.72 6.47 -11.78
N GLY A 91 17.98 6.40 -12.90
CA GLY A 91 18.41 6.89 -14.21
C GLY A 91 19.44 6.00 -14.92
N ASN A 92 19.71 4.79 -14.41
CA ASN A 92 20.59 3.84 -15.07
C ASN A 92 19.90 3.18 -16.27
N GLU A 93 20.33 3.50 -17.48
CA GLU A 93 19.75 2.92 -18.72
C GLU A 93 19.82 1.39 -18.79
N SER A 94 20.79 0.76 -18.10
CA SER A 94 20.92 -0.70 -18.06
C SER A 94 19.90 -1.39 -17.13
N LEU A 95 19.19 -0.63 -16.30
CA LEU A 95 18.17 -1.10 -15.35
C LEU A 95 16.79 -0.56 -15.73
N ALA A 96 16.44 -0.60 -17.02
CA ALA A 96 15.17 -0.07 -17.52
C ALA A 96 13.95 -0.71 -16.82
N GLU A 97 14.04 -1.93 -16.32
CA GLU A 97 12.99 -2.57 -15.53
C GLU A 97 12.68 -1.86 -14.20
N GLN A 98 13.58 -1.02 -13.70
CA GLN A 98 13.42 -0.26 -12.46
C GLN A 98 12.80 1.12 -12.64
N GLU A 99 12.63 1.59 -13.88
CA GLU A 99 11.93 2.84 -14.21
C GLU A 99 10.61 3.06 -13.41
N PRO A 100 9.76 2.03 -13.20
CA PRO A 100 8.54 2.19 -12.41
C PRO A 100 8.79 2.57 -10.95
N VAL A 101 9.84 2.04 -10.34
CA VAL A 101 10.25 2.35 -8.97
C VAL A 101 10.69 3.82 -8.91
N TRP A 102 11.47 4.25 -9.89
CA TRP A 102 11.94 5.64 -10.00
C TRP A 102 10.79 6.61 -10.26
N ASN A 103 9.77 6.21 -11.02
CA ASN A 103 8.56 6.99 -11.23
C ASN A 103 7.74 7.16 -9.94
N ILE A 104 7.69 6.14 -9.07
CA ILE A 104 7.10 6.28 -7.73
C ILE A 104 7.93 7.25 -6.89
N LEU A 105 9.25 7.12 -6.89
CA LEU A 105 10.13 8.07 -6.19
C LEU A 105 9.91 9.50 -6.69
N ASN A 106 9.76 9.69 -8.00
CA ASN A 106 9.44 10.99 -8.61
C ASN A 106 8.11 11.54 -8.11
N ALA A 107 7.07 10.71 -8.07
CA ALA A 107 5.76 11.11 -7.57
C ALA A 107 5.81 11.46 -6.07
N VAL A 108 6.55 10.70 -5.26
CA VAL A 108 6.76 10.99 -3.83
C VAL A 108 7.46 12.34 -3.67
N GLN A 109 8.61 12.54 -4.31
CA GLN A 109 9.39 13.77 -4.20
C GLN A 109 8.58 15.01 -4.63
N HIS A 110 7.82 14.90 -5.73
CA HIS A 110 7.01 15.99 -6.24
C HIS A 110 5.79 16.27 -5.34
N ASN A 111 5.01 15.24 -5.00
CA ASN A 111 3.75 15.42 -4.27
C ASN A 111 3.96 15.76 -2.78
N MET A 112 5.08 15.31 -2.21
CA MET A 112 5.44 15.60 -0.81
C MET A 112 6.40 16.78 -0.69
N GLU A 113 6.77 17.43 -1.79
CA GLU A 113 7.69 18.56 -1.82
C GLU A 113 9.00 18.28 -1.04
N CYS A 114 9.58 17.11 -1.29
CA CYS A 114 10.79 16.62 -0.64
C CYS A 114 11.83 16.14 -1.67
N CYS A 115 13.10 16.05 -1.29
CA CYS A 115 14.16 15.58 -2.20
C CYS A 115 15.19 14.68 -1.52
N GLY A 116 15.41 13.50 -2.09
CA GLY A 116 16.23 12.46 -1.47
C GLY A 116 15.57 11.88 -0.20
N ARG A 117 16.23 10.94 0.46
CA ARG A 117 15.76 10.42 1.75
C ARG A 117 15.93 11.47 2.85
N TYR A 118 17.16 11.92 3.07
CA TYR A 118 17.51 12.86 4.14
C TYR A 118 17.62 14.28 3.62
N ASN A 119 18.17 14.47 2.42
CA ASN A 119 18.30 15.76 1.76
C ASN A 119 18.76 15.58 0.30
N VAL A 120 18.85 16.71 -0.41
CA VAL A 120 19.33 16.77 -1.80
C VAL A 120 20.77 16.28 -1.99
N THR A 121 21.64 16.35 -0.98
CA THR A 121 23.06 15.99 -1.16
C THR A 121 23.27 14.49 -1.37
N GLN A 122 22.28 13.64 -1.05
CA GLN A 122 22.34 12.22 -1.38
C GLN A 122 22.44 11.96 -2.88
N TRP A 123 21.90 12.84 -3.71
CA TRP A 123 22.05 12.76 -5.17
C TRP A 123 23.49 12.99 -5.64
N GLU A 124 24.40 13.45 -4.76
CA GLU A 124 25.83 13.50 -5.04
C GLU A 124 26.42 12.11 -5.29
N ARG A 125 25.85 11.06 -4.67
CA ARG A 125 26.36 9.67 -4.71
C ARG A 125 25.87 8.86 -5.92
N ASN A 126 24.81 9.32 -6.59
CA ASN A 126 24.33 8.68 -7.81
C ASN A 126 25.36 8.91 -8.94
N LYS A 127 25.76 7.82 -9.63
CA LYS A 127 26.78 7.84 -10.68
C LYS A 127 26.23 7.92 -12.11
N ASN A 128 24.92 7.83 -12.26
CA ASN A 128 24.22 7.81 -13.56
C ASN A 128 23.91 9.21 -14.08
N LYS A 129 24.17 10.23 -13.28
CA LYS A 129 24.09 11.64 -13.68
C LYS A 129 25.30 12.03 -14.54
N GLU A 130 25.08 12.94 -15.48
CA GLU A 130 26.14 13.43 -16.37
C GLU A 130 27.09 14.37 -15.63
N ASN A 131 26.56 15.18 -14.70
CA ASN A 131 27.32 16.19 -13.94
C ASN A 131 26.98 16.14 -12.44
N SER A 132 27.89 16.66 -11.60
CA SER A 132 27.70 16.68 -10.14
C SER A 132 26.53 17.58 -9.69
N THR A 133 26.13 18.55 -10.52
CA THR A 133 25.05 19.52 -10.29
C THR A 133 23.66 18.98 -10.57
N GLN A 134 23.56 17.86 -11.28
CA GLN A 134 22.27 17.29 -11.66
C GLN A 134 21.58 16.63 -10.47
N ILE A 135 20.27 16.87 -10.38
CA ILE A 135 19.35 16.24 -9.43
C ILE A 135 18.09 15.78 -10.19
N PRO A 136 17.25 14.92 -9.59
CA PRO A 136 15.98 14.55 -10.21
C PRO A 136 15.09 15.77 -10.47
N CYS A 137 14.49 15.83 -11.65
CA CYS A 137 13.53 16.89 -11.99
C CYS A 137 12.26 16.86 -11.12
N SER A 138 12.01 15.77 -10.40
CA SER A 138 10.93 15.66 -9.41
C SER A 138 11.22 16.42 -8.11
N CYS A 139 12.47 16.84 -7.86
CA CYS A 139 12.85 17.61 -6.68
C CYS A 139 12.62 19.13 -6.81
N ILE A 140 12.00 19.58 -7.90
CA ILE A 140 11.71 20.99 -8.17
C ILE A 140 10.23 21.20 -8.48
N LYS A 141 9.74 22.42 -8.24
CA LYS A 141 8.33 22.79 -8.44
C LYS A 141 7.84 22.62 -9.89
N SER A 142 8.73 22.83 -10.85
CA SER A 142 8.45 22.64 -12.27
C SER A 142 9.05 21.32 -12.72
N SER A 143 8.23 20.30 -13.00
CA SER A 143 8.72 18.96 -13.38
C SER A 143 8.74 18.76 -14.90
N PRO A 144 9.84 19.05 -15.61
CA PRO A 144 9.98 18.66 -17.01
C PRO A 144 10.00 17.12 -17.13
N LYS A 145 9.63 16.60 -18.32
CA LYS A 145 9.67 15.15 -18.64
C LYS A 145 11.11 14.64 -18.85
N LYS A 146 11.99 14.88 -17.89
CA LYS A 146 13.37 14.42 -17.87
C LYS A 146 13.66 13.76 -16.53
N TRP A 147 14.59 12.81 -16.52
CA TRP A 147 15.07 12.17 -15.29
C TRP A 147 15.85 13.16 -14.43
N PHE A 148 16.84 13.81 -15.02
CA PHE A 148 17.73 14.76 -14.35
C PHE A 148 17.59 16.19 -14.90
N CYS A 149 17.77 17.15 -14.00
CA CYS A 149 17.70 18.58 -14.26
C CYS A 149 18.93 19.30 -13.69
N ASP A 150 19.49 20.23 -14.46
CA ASP A 150 20.50 21.17 -13.99
C ASP A 150 19.82 22.40 -13.41
N VAL A 151 19.86 22.53 -12.08
CA VAL A 151 19.23 23.62 -11.34
C VAL A 151 20.10 24.08 -10.17
N PRO A 152 20.10 25.39 -9.85
CA PRO A 152 20.70 25.87 -8.60
C PRO A 152 20.05 25.22 -7.38
N ARG A 153 20.82 24.96 -6.32
CA ARG A 153 20.29 24.32 -5.09
C ARG A 153 19.12 25.10 -4.48
N ASP A 154 19.10 26.42 -4.65
CA ASP A 154 18.08 27.32 -4.08
C ASP A 154 16.66 27.11 -4.65
N SER A 155 16.52 26.43 -5.79
CA SER A 155 15.21 26.11 -6.38
C SER A 155 14.72 24.68 -6.10
N THR A 156 15.42 23.95 -5.23
CA THR A 156 15.13 22.54 -4.88
C THR A 156 14.41 22.43 -3.55
N TYR A 157 13.59 21.39 -3.37
CA TYR A 157 13.05 21.03 -2.06
C TYR A 157 14.19 20.72 -1.07
N SER A 158 14.26 21.47 0.03
CA SER A 158 15.32 21.34 1.04
C SER A 158 15.08 20.20 2.02
N MET A 159 13.82 19.80 2.21
CA MET A 159 13.41 18.75 3.14
C MET A 159 13.63 17.35 2.56
N GLY A 160 14.15 16.43 3.38
CA GLY A 160 14.24 15.01 3.04
C GLY A 160 12.87 14.32 3.10
N CYS A 161 12.63 13.34 2.23
CA CYS A 161 11.37 12.62 2.22
C CYS A 161 11.12 11.79 3.48
N GLU A 162 12.16 11.30 4.16
CA GLU A 162 12.00 10.60 5.44
C GLU A 162 11.51 11.53 6.53
N GLU A 163 12.08 12.73 6.62
CA GLU A 163 11.65 13.75 7.59
C GLU A 163 10.19 14.15 7.33
N TYR A 164 9.84 14.41 6.07
CA TYR A 164 8.45 14.69 5.70
C TYR A 164 7.50 13.56 6.09
N LEU A 165 7.85 12.31 5.75
CA LEU A 165 7.03 11.13 6.06
C LEU A 165 6.86 10.94 7.57
N ASN A 166 7.91 11.16 8.36
CA ASN A 166 7.83 11.08 9.82
C ASN A 166 6.90 12.17 10.37
N MET A 167 7.03 13.42 9.93
CA MET A 167 6.12 14.48 10.36
C MET A 167 4.67 14.22 9.93
N TRP A 168 4.47 13.74 8.71
CA TRP A 168 3.15 13.35 8.23
C TRP A 168 2.58 12.21 9.09
N PHE A 169 3.39 11.21 9.41
CA PHE A 169 2.98 10.08 10.25
C PHE A 169 2.61 10.55 11.66
N GLU A 170 3.45 11.33 12.34
CA GLU A 170 3.16 11.88 13.67
C GLU A 170 1.85 12.70 13.69
N ASN A 171 1.61 13.49 12.64
CA ASN A 171 0.37 14.27 12.52
C ASN A 171 -0.87 13.42 12.23
N ASN A 172 -0.71 12.22 11.65
CA ASN A 172 -1.82 11.37 11.23
C ASN A 172 -1.92 10.05 12.01
N VAL A 173 -1.03 9.79 12.98
CA VAL A 173 -0.93 8.51 13.70
C VAL A 173 -2.24 8.17 14.43
N LEU A 174 -2.93 9.17 14.96
CA LEU A 174 -4.24 9.00 15.60
C LEU A 174 -5.30 8.52 14.60
N ILE A 175 -5.32 9.08 13.39
CA ILE A 175 -6.26 8.69 12.33
C ILE A 175 -5.95 7.27 11.86
N LEU A 176 -4.69 6.95 11.58
CA LEU A 176 -4.24 5.62 11.13
C LEU A 176 -4.57 4.53 12.17
N THR A 177 -4.30 4.83 13.44
CA THR A 177 -4.63 3.93 14.56
C THR A 177 -6.14 3.77 14.70
N SER A 178 -6.90 4.85 14.58
CA SER A 178 -8.37 4.83 14.64
C SER A 178 -9.00 3.96 13.54
N ILE A 179 -8.51 4.06 12.29
CA ILE A 179 -8.98 3.21 11.18
C ILE A 179 -8.73 1.73 11.51
N THR A 180 -7.53 1.41 11.99
CA THR A 180 -7.14 0.03 12.32
C THR A 180 -8.02 -0.55 13.44
N ILE A 181 -8.25 0.21 14.51
CA ILE A 181 -9.12 -0.21 15.63
C ILE A 181 -10.56 -0.37 15.16
N SER A 182 -11.07 0.58 14.37
CA SER A 182 -12.44 0.54 13.83
C SER A 182 -12.68 -0.71 13.00
N LEU A 183 -11.71 -1.09 12.15
CA LEU A 183 -11.77 -2.32 11.36
C LEU A 183 -11.87 -3.58 12.24
N LEU A 184 -11.07 -3.66 13.32
CA LEU A 184 -11.12 -4.80 14.25
C LEU A 184 -12.47 -4.90 14.98
N ILE A 185 -13.02 -3.75 15.40
CA ILE A 185 -14.33 -3.68 16.04
C ILE A 185 -15.43 -4.13 15.06
N THR A 186 -15.41 -3.61 13.83
CA THR A 186 -16.38 -3.99 12.79
C THR A 186 -16.31 -5.49 12.47
N GLN A 187 -15.12 -6.06 12.31
CA GLN A 187 -14.96 -7.50 12.08
C GLN A 187 -15.51 -8.33 13.24
N THR A 188 -15.19 -7.95 14.48
CA THR A 188 -15.69 -8.64 15.69
C THR A 188 -17.21 -8.61 15.73
N PHE A 189 -17.81 -7.45 15.46
CA PHE A 189 -19.26 -7.29 15.40
C PHE A 189 -19.88 -8.19 14.32
N LEU A 190 -19.34 -8.19 13.09
CA LEU A 190 -19.84 -9.03 11.99
C LEU A 190 -19.75 -10.53 12.29
N ILE A 191 -18.66 -10.98 12.92
CA ILE A 191 -18.49 -12.37 13.36
C ILE A 191 -19.56 -12.73 14.40
N THR A 192 -19.78 -11.88 15.41
CA THR A 192 -20.80 -12.15 16.45
C THR A 192 -22.20 -12.21 15.87
N LEU A 193 -22.58 -11.25 15.01
CA LEU A 193 -23.89 -11.19 14.38
C LEU A 193 -24.14 -12.41 13.49
N THR A 194 -23.16 -12.79 12.66
CA THR A 194 -23.27 -13.96 11.79
C THR A 194 -23.36 -15.25 12.62
N GLY A 195 -22.61 -15.33 13.73
CA GLY A 195 -22.67 -16.46 14.65
C GLY A 195 -24.03 -16.60 15.33
N GLN A 196 -24.64 -15.48 15.75
CA GLN A 196 -25.99 -15.44 16.30
C GLN A 196 -27.03 -15.88 15.26
N LEU A 197 -26.94 -15.36 14.03
CA LEU A 197 -27.83 -15.73 12.93
C LEU A 197 -27.73 -17.23 12.62
N LEU A 198 -26.51 -17.77 12.54
CA LEU A 198 -26.31 -19.20 12.28
C LEU A 198 -26.92 -20.07 13.39
N ARG A 199 -26.78 -19.66 14.66
CA ARG A 199 -27.43 -20.34 15.80
C ARG A 199 -28.96 -20.30 15.67
N ASN A 200 -29.53 -19.18 15.27
CA ASN A 200 -30.97 -19.02 15.07
C ASN A 200 -31.51 -19.94 13.96
N ILE A 201 -30.89 -19.92 12.77
CA ILE A 201 -31.27 -20.79 11.64
C ILE A 201 -31.07 -22.28 12.01
N ARG A 202 -30.04 -22.61 12.80
CA ARG A 202 -29.86 -23.98 13.30
C ARG A 202 -31.02 -24.39 14.22
N LYS A 203 -31.45 -23.53 15.13
CA LYS A 203 -32.55 -23.79 16.06
C LYS A 203 -33.87 -23.98 15.31
N ASN A 204 -34.20 -23.10 14.36
CA ASN A 204 -35.44 -23.15 13.58
C ASN A 204 -35.55 -24.41 12.71
N ASN A 205 -34.43 -24.93 12.19
CA ASN A 205 -34.46 -26.20 11.45
C ASN A 205 -34.62 -27.44 12.35
N ILE A 206 -34.25 -27.34 13.64
CA ILE A 206 -34.38 -28.47 14.59
C ILE A 206 -35.80 -28.50 15.19
N TRP A 207 -36.41 -27.32 15.38
CA TRP A 207 -37.79 -27.15 15.85
C TRP A 207 -38.57 -26.33 14.81
N PRO A 208 -38.95 -26.91 13.66
CA PRO A 208 -39.84 -26.22 12.73
C PRO A 208 -41.15 -25.97 13.49
N ASN A 209 -41.54 -24.69 13.64
CA ASN A 209 -42.81 -24.34 14.27
C ASN A 209 -43.94 -25.13 13.58
N GLU A 210 -44.65 -25.97 14.35
CA GLU A 210 -45.88 -26.66 13.93
C GLU A 210 -46.98 -25.67 13.51
#